data_AF-A0A1X2I5U7-F1
#
_entry.id   AF-A0A1X2I5U7-F1
#
_cell.length_a   1.000
_cell.length_b   1.000
_cell.length_c   1.000
_cell.angle_alpha   90.00
_cell.angle_beta   90.00
_cell.angle_gamma   90.00
#
_symmetry.space_group_name_H-M   'P 1'
#
loop_
_entity.id
_entity.type
_entity.pdbx_description
1 polymer ?
#
loop_
_entity_poly.entity_id
_entity_poly.type
_entity_poly.pdbx_seq_one_letter_code
_entity_poly.pdbx_strand_id
1 'polypeptide(L)'
;MTASFQISAQQADEIYQLALQRPPNKSVFQLFKKVQKAIQSRNKKMQIYSWTVEALQRQYERRLCEDRLLVERHKTQVTKLTQDKLQLEKDIHDYTKQIQAQNPHLQTARDDAHTCQTKLQHRQRQYHRYTKIPLVGYSYKRKYLRAQKKTQEADSRVAAQRLVIDRLKEKRMAAAQRIRQELKEQAQLVVDMDGIRSRMADAQALGMTWKEGLIFWTDCMAPLCLAMDQKVVALQHLLRKRKDGNGDDGDSDGDGDGGIYQQEVMSVLKSFRSMCLNFEKMETYGDDRKWRLDDLDFDCAKCMQSVYHDTPLPDKTRPADILCSSCYQDSRTTMIIKKKLGFRQSPSPSPSPSSSTSSSFSSLYSSFSPLVTPSSSRQSSIAIDTSCPTSHSIQYPAYSPPHHIDHPLKT
;
A
#
# COMPACT_ATOMS: atom_id res chain seq x y z
N MET A 1 -23.62 31.47 1.02
CA MET A 1 -22.53 31.27 1.99
C MET A 1 -22.47 32.49 2.89
N THR A 2 -22.90 32.40 4.14
CA THR A 2 -22.73 33.49 5.11
C THR A 2 -21.25 33.59 5.46
N ALA A 3 -20.63 34.76 5.29
CA ALA A 3 -19.24 34.99 5.70
C ALA A 3 -19.06 34.55 7.15
N SER A 4 -18.16 33.58 7.39
CA SER A 4 -17.82 33.14 8.74
C SER A 4 -17.13 34.28 9.46
N PHE A 5 -17.62 34.63 10.65
CA PHE A 5 -16.96 35.61 11.52
C PHE A 5 -15.56 35.12 11.87
N GLN A 6 -14.54 35.88 11.47
CA GLN A 6 -13.13 35.59 11.74
C GLN A 6 -12.62 36.55 12.80
N ILE A 7 -11.98 36.03 13.85
CA ILE A 7 -11.39 36.83 14.92
C ILE A 7 -10.17 37.55 14.35
N SER A 8 -10.18 38.88 14.37
CA SER A 8 -9.10 39.71 13.83
C SER A 8 -8.71 40.87 14.75
N ALA A 9 -7.54 41.43 14.50
CA ALA A 9 -7.07 42.66 15.14
C ALA A 9 -8.11 43.80 15.09
N GLN A 10 -8.78 43.95 13.94
CA GLN A 10 -9.77 45.00 13.71
C GLN A 10 -10.99 44.85 14.63
N GLN A 11 -11.45 43.62 14.86
CA GLN A 11 -12.56 43.35 15.78
C GLN A 11 -12.15 43.54 17.23
N ALA A 12 -10.90 43.23 17.58
CA ALA A 12 -10.38 43.53 18.91
C ALA A 12 -10.35 45.04 19.16
N ASP A 13 -10.01 45.84 18.16
CA ASP A 13 -10.02 47.30 18.23
C ASP A 13 -11.44 47.87 18.33
N GLU A 14 -12.41 47.30 17.60
CA GLU A 14 -13.82 47.65 17.72
C GLU A 14 -14.38 47.34 19.13
N ILE A 15 -14.08 46.16 19.67
CA ILE A 15 -14.44 45.78 21.05
C ILE A 15 -13.78 46.72 22.05
N TYR A 16 -12.51 47.09 21.83
CA TYR A 16 -11.78 48.01 22.69
C TYR A 16 -12.47 49.38 22.74
N GLN A 17 -12.83 49.97 21.59
CA GLN A 17 -13.51 51.26 21.53
C GLN A 17 -14.91 51.22 22.16
N LEU A 18 -15.69 50.17 21.90
CA LEU A 18 -17.05 50.03 22.43
C LEU A 18 -17.09 49.72 23.93
N ALA A 19 -16.09 49.01 24.46
CA ALA A 19 -15.98 48.69 25.88
C ALA A 19 -15.65 49.92 26.74
N LEU A 20 -14.99 50.94 26.18
CA LEU A 20 -14.61 52.15 26.90
C LEU A 20 -15.76 53.14 27.07
N GLN A 21 -16.78 53.10 26.21
CA GLN A 21 -17.97 53.98 26.28
C GLN A 21 -18.70 53.86 27.63
N ARG A 22 -19.17 55.00 28.17
CA ARG A 22 -20.05 55.07 29.35
C ARG A 22 -21.42 55.61 28.91
N PRO A 23 -22.52 54.83 29.03
CA PRO A 23 -22.59 53.43 29.45
C PRO A 23 -22.07 52.44 28.38
N PRO A 24 -21.69 51.20 28.75
CA PRO A 24 -21.22 50.21 27.80
C PRO A 24 -22.30 49.84 26.78
N ASN A 25 -21.95 49.91 25.50
CA ASN A 25 -22.89 49.70 24.40
C ASN A 25 -23.39 48.24 24.35
N LYS A 26 -24.69 48.02 24.16
CA LYS A 26 -25.26 46.66 23.98
C LYS A 26 -24.60 45.90 22.82
N SER A 27 -24.05 46.61 21.83
CA SER A 27 -23.28 46.04 20.71
C SER A 27 -22.02 45.28 21.17
N VAL A 28 -21.34 45.70 22.24
CA VAL A 28 -20.11 45.03 22.72
C VAL A 28 -20.39 43.60 23.18
N PHE A 29 -21.54 43.38 23.84
CA PHE A 29 -21.99 42.05 24.25
C PHE A 29 -22.38 41.17 23.05
N GLN A 30 -22.86 41.76 21.96
CA GLN A 30 -23.10 41.01 20.72
C GLN A 30 -21.78 40.60 20.06
N LEU A 31 -20.77 41.48 20.04
CA LEU A 31 -19.43 41.15 19.55
C LEU A 31 -18.78 40.04 20.37
N PHE A 32 -18.86 40.09 21.70
CA PHE A 32 -18.36 39.00 22.53
C PHE A 32 -19.07 37.66 22.23
N LYS A 33 -20.39 37.67 22.01
CA LYS A 33 -21.12 36.46 21.56
C LYS A 33 -20.62 35.95 20.20
N LYS A 34 -20.26 36.83 19.27
CA LYS A 34 -19.67 36.44 17.97
C LYS A 34 -18.29 35.81 18.15
N VAL A 35 -17.44 36.40 19.00
CA VAL A 35 -16.12 35.84 19.35
C VAL A 35 -16.26 34.46 20.00
N GLN A 36 -17.14 34.29 20.98
CA GLN A 36 -17.39 32.98 21.61
C GLN A 36 -17.87 31.93 20.60
N LYS A 37 -18.77 32.31 19.67
CA LYS A 37 -19.20 31.41 18.59
C LYS A 37 -18.04 31.01 17.68
N ALA A 38 -17.13 31.93 17.36
CA ALA A 38 -15.95 31.62 16.55
C ALA A 38 -14.98 30.68 17.29
N ILE A 39 -14.72 30.92 18.58
CA ILE A 39 -13.91 30.02 19.43
C ILE A 39 -14.53 28.62 19.47
N GLN A 40 -15.85 28.52 19.71
CA GLN A 40 -16.56 27.23 19.69
C GLN A 40 -16.48 26.53 18.32
N SER A 41 -16.61 27.29 17.24
CA SER A 41 -16.45 26.77 15.88
C SER A 41 -15.03 26.25 15.64
N ARG A 42 -13.99 26.96 16.11
CA ARG A 42 -12.60 26.51 16.01
C ARG A 42 -12.35 25.26 16.84
N ASN A 43 -12.81 25.21 18.09
CA ASN A 43 -12.72 24.01 18.94
C ASN A 43 -13.33 22.78 18.25
N LYS A 44 -14.50 22.96 17.61
CA LYS A 44 -15.12 21.89 16.82
C LYS A 44 -14.28 21.47 15.61
N LYS A 45 -13.69 22.42 14.87
CA LYS A 45 -12.77 22.12 13.76
C LYS A 45 -11.54 21.34 14.25
N MET A 46 -10.92 21.75 15.36
CA MET A 46 -9.77 21.06 15.95
C MET A 46 -10.14 19.64 16.42
N GLN A 47 -11.32 19.45 17.00
CA GLN A 47 -11.81 18.14 17.38
C GLN A 47 -12.02 17.22 16.17
N ILE A 48 -12.65 17.73 15.10
CA ILE A 48 -12.79 17.01 13.84
C ILE A 48 -11.41 16.66 13.27
N TYR A 49 -10.47 17.59 13.35
CA TYR A 49 -9.10 17.37 12.91
C TYR A 49 -8.43 16.22 13.68
N SER A 50 -8.51 16.24 15.01
CA SER A 50 -7.98 15.18 15.87
C SER A 50 -8.52 13.80 15.48
N TRP A 51 -9.84 13.66 15.38
CA TRP A 51 -10.48 12.39 15.02
C TRP A 51 -10.07 11.90 13.64
N THR A 52 -10.02 12.82 12.68
CA THR A 52 -9.63 12.51 11.30
C THR A 52 -8.19 12.04 11.23
N VAL A 53 -7.26 12.75 11.88
CA VAL A 53 -5.84 12.38 11.92
C VAL A 53 -5.63 11.06 12.62
N GLU A 54 -6.29 10.81 13.75
CA GLU A 54 -6.19 9.51 14.43
C GLU A 54 -6.70 8.37 13.55
N ALA A 55 -7.80 8.57 12.83
CA ALA A 55 -8.33 7.57 11.89
C ALA A 55 -7.36 7.32 10.72
N LEU A 56 -6.79 8.38 10.14
CA LEU A 56 -5.77 8.29 9.09
C LEU A 56 -4.51 7.58 9.59
N GLN A 57 -4.04 7.90 10.80
CA GLN A 57 -2.89 7.22 11.42
C GLN A 57 -3.12 5.71 11.54
N ARG A 58 -4.29 5.29 12.03
CA ARG A 58 -4.66 3.85 12.08
C ARG A 58 -4.68 3.21 10.69
N GLN A 59 -5.11 3.93 9.66
CA GLN A 59 -5.06 3.43 8.28
C GLN A 59 -3.62 3.27 7.79
N TYR A 60 -2.78 4.28 7.98
CA TYR A 60 -1.37 4.22 7.60
C TYR A 60 -0.62 3.11 8.36
N GLU A 61 -0.85 2.95 9.66
CA GLU A 61 -0.24 1.88 10.45
C GLU A 61 -0.61 0.48 9.93
N ARG A 62 -1.89 0.27 9.58
CA ARG A 62 -2.33 -0.98 8.96
C ARG A 62 -1.65 -1.23 7.61
N ARG A 63 -1.67 -0.23 6.72
CA ARG A 63 -1.00 -0.31 5.40
C ARG A 63 0.50 -0.58 5.55
N LEU A 64 1.18 0.08 6.49
CA LEU A 64 2.60 -0.15 6.79
C LEU A 64 2.86 -1.58 7.30
N CYS A 65 1.95 -2.14 8.11
CA CYS A 65 2.06 -3.52 8.57
C CYS A 65 1.90 -4.50 7.40
N GLU A 66 0.91 -4.29 6.54
CA GLU A 66 0.66 -5.10 5.34
C GLU A 66 1.85 -5.05 4.37
N ASP A 67 2.36 -3.84 4.08
CA ASP A 67 3.53 -3.65 3.22
C ASP A 67 4.79 -4.32 3.80
N ARG A 68 5.01 -4.24 5.13
CA ARG A 68 6.12 -4.97 5.79
C ARG A 68 6.00 -6.48 5.60
N LEU A 69 4.81 -7.04 5.81
CA LEU A 69 4.56 -8.47 5.62
C LEU A 69 4.78 -8.89 4.16
N LEU A 70 4.38 -8.04 3.21
CA LEU A 70 4.60 -8.29 1.79
C LEU A 70 6.10 -8.29 1.44
N VAL A 71 6.87 -7.33 1.96
CA VAL A 71 8.33 -7.30 1.80
C VAL A 71 8.98 -8.55 2.39
N GLU A 72 8.60 -9.00 3.57
CA GLU A 72 9.14 -10.24 4.17
C GLU A 72 8.78 -11.49 3.35
N ARG A 73 7.58 -11.52 2.76
CA ARG A 73 7.18 -12.59 1.84
C ARG A 73 8.08 -12.60 0.59
N HIS A 74 8.31 -11.45 -0.04
CA HIS A 74 9.18 -11.34 -1.21
C HIS A 74 10.63 -11.69 -0.88
N LYS A 75 11.16 -11.26 0.27
CA LYS A 75 12.48 -11.71 0.76
C LYS A 75 12.56 -13.23 0.87
N THR A 76 11.56 -13.85 1.49
CA THR A 76 11.49 -15.31 1.62
C THR A 76 11.49 -15.99 0.25
N GLN A 77 10.71 -15.47 -0.70
CA GLN A 77 10.69 -15.98 -2.08
C GLN A 77 12.04 -15.84 -2.78
N VAL A 78 12.72 -14.69 -2.63
CA VAL A 78 14.08 -14.49 -3.16
C VAL A 78 15.07 -15.50 -2.58
N THR A 79 15.00 -15.78 -1.26
CA THR A 79 15.89 -16.78 -0.64
C THR A 79 15.64 -18.18 -1.17
N LYS A 80 14.36 -18.54 -1.39
CA LYS A 80 13.98 -19.82 -2.00
C LYS A 80 14.50 -19.93 -3.44
N LEU A 81 14.27 -18.92 -4.28
CA LEU A 81 14.79 -18.89 -5.66
C LEU A 81 16.33 -18.99 -5.69
N THR A 82 17.01 -18.38 -4.72
CA THR A 82 18.46 -18.48 -4.58
C THR A 82 18.90 -19.93 -4.28
N GLN A 83 18.19 -20.63 -3.40
CA GLN A 83 18.47 -22.05 -3.09
C GLN A 83 18.16 -22.95 -4.29
N ASP A 84 17.02 -22.73 -4.95
CA ASP A 84 16.61 -23.49 -6.15
C ASP A 84 17.64 -23.34 -7.27
N LYS A 85 18.15 -22.12 -7.51
CA LYS A 85 19.23 -21.85 -8.44
C LYS A 85 20.50 -22.66 -8.13
N LEU A 86 20.95 -22.67 -6.87
CA LEU A 86 22.14 -23.42 -6.46
C LEU A 86 21.96 -24.94 -6.71
N GLN A 87 20.76 -25.46 -6.47
CA GLN A 87 20.45 -26.86 -6.77
C GLN A 87 20.47 -27.13 -8.28
N LEU A 88 19.90 -26.24 -9.10
CA LEU A 88 19.95 -26.37 -10.57
C LEU A 88 21.38 -26.29 -11.12
N GLU A 89 22.24 -25.47 -10.53
CA GLU A 89 23.67 -25.41 -10.89
C GLU A 89 24.38 -26.73 -10.60
N LYS A 90 24.08 -27.36 -9.44
CA LYS A 90 24.58 -28.70 -9.11
C LYS A 90 24.07 -29.74 -10.10
N ASP A 91 22.78 -29.72 -10.45
CA ASP A 91 22.20 -30.65 -11.41
C ASP A 91 22.85 -30.50 -12.80
N ILE A 92 23.08 -29.26 -13.26
CA ILE A 92 23.79 -28.98 -14.52
C ILE A 92 25.20 -29.58 -14.51
N HIS A 93 25.92 -29.44 -13.40
CA HIS A 93 27.24 -30.04 -13.23
C HIS A 93 27.20 -31.56 -13.28
N ASP A 94 26.24 -32.18 -12.59
CA ASP A 94 26.06 -33.63 -12.56
C ASP A 94 25.65 -34.19 -13.92
N TYR A 95 24.73 -33.54 -14.65
CA TYR A 95 24.42 -33.90 -16.04
C TYR A 95 25.64 -33.76 -16.95
N THR A 96 26.47 -32.73 -16.74
CA THR A 96 27.70 -32.55 -17.53
C THR A 96 28.68 -33.69 -17.29
N LYS A 97 28.88 -34.11 -16.04
CA LYS A 97 29.68 -35.29 -15.70
C LYS A 97 29.12 -36.57 -16.32
N GLN A 98 27.80 -36.79 -16.26
CA GLN A 98 27.16 -37.96 -16.85
C GLN A 98 27.33 -37.99 -18.38
N ILE A 99 27.18 -36.85 -19.06
CA ILE A 99 27.45 -36.74 -20.50
C ILE A 99 28.91 -37.11 -20.81
N GLN A 100 29.87 -36.60 -20.03
CA GLN A 100 31.28 -36.93 -20.20
C GLN A 100 31.56 -38.43 -19.98
N ALA A 101 30.92 -39.04 -18.98
CA ALA A 101 31.04 -40.47 -18.69
C ALA A 101 30.44 -41.36 -19.80
N GLN A 102 29.42 -40.90 -20.53
CA GLN A 102 28.82 -41.65 -21.65
C GLN A 102 29.64 -41.57 -22.96
N ASN A 103 30.52 -40.58 -23.11
CA ASN A 103 31.37 -40.43 -24.31
C ASN A 103 32.24 -41.65 -24.61
N PRO A 104 32.97 -42.27 -23.65
CA PRO A 104 33.76 -43.47 -23.94
C PRO A 104 32.87 -44.64 -24.39
N HIS A 105 31.69 -44.84 -23.78
CA HIS A 105 30.75 -45.90 -24.18
C HIS A 105 30.23 -45.70 -25.61
N LEU A 106 29.90 -44.45 -25.97
CA LEU A 106 29.52 -44.12 -27.33
C LEU A 106 30.68 -44.34 -28.31
N GLN A 107 31.92 -44.03 -27.92
CA GLN A 107 33.09 -44.27 -28.76
C GLN A 107 33.33 -45.77 -28.98
N THR A 108 33.30 -46.59 -27.93
CA THR A 108 33.41 -48.05 -28.05
C THR A 108 32.31 -48.62 -28.95
N ALA A 109 31.05 -48.15 -28.82
CA ALA A 109 29.97 -48.58 -29.69
C ALA A 109 30.20 -48.21 -31.17
N ARG A 110 30.79 -47.03 -31.44
CA ARG A 110 31.15 -46.60 -32.80
C ARG A 110 32.26 -47.46 -33.39
N ASP A 111 33.29 -47.75 -32.61
CA ASP A 111 34.42 -48.59 -33.04
C ASP A 111 33.95 -50.02 -33.36
N ASP A 112 33.06 -50.57 -32.54
CA ASP A 112 32.38 -51.86 -32.76
C ASP A 112 31.56 -51.86 -34.06
N ALA A 113 30.74 -50.82 -34.28
CA ALA A 113 29.91 -50.68 -35.46
C ALA A 113 30.77 -50.58 -36.73
N HIS A 114 31.83 -49.79 -36.71
CA HIS A 114 32.80 -49.67 -37.80
C HIS A 114 33.48 -51.01 -38.12
N THR A 115 33.89 -51.75 -37.09
CA THR A 115 34.48 -53.09 -37.25
C THR A 115 33.48 -54.07 -37.88
N CYS A 116 32.20 -54.03 -37.47
CA CYS A 116 31.14 -54.85 -38.05
C CYS A 116 30.86 -54.48 -39.51
N GLN A 117 30.81 -53.19 -39.83
CA GLN A 117 30.61 -52.67 -41.18
C GLN A 117 31.74 -53.11 -42.12
N THR A 118 32.99 -53.02 -41.67
CA THR A 118 34.16 -53.48 -42.43
C THR A 118 34.06 -55.00 -42.72
N LYS A 119 33.66 -55.80 -41.72
CA LYS A 119 33.42 -57.23 -41.88
C LYS A 119 32.26 -57.51 -42.85
N LEU A 120 31.17 -56.76 -42.77
CA LEU A 120 30.03 -56.88 -43.68
C LEU A 120 30.45 -56.64 -45.13
N GLN A 121 31.18 -55.55 -45.40
CA GLN A 121 31.69 -55.24 -46.74
C GLN A 121 32.58 -56.37 -47.28
N HIS A 122 33.46 -56.93 -46.43
CA HIS A 122 34.27 -58.08 -46.81
C HIS A 122 33.42 -59.32 -47.14
N ARG A 123 32.41 -59.64 -46.32
CA ARG A 123 31.50 -60.77 -46.58
C ARG A 123 30.63 -60.55 -47.82
N GLN A 124 30.24 -59.31 -48.10
CA GLN A 124 29.51 -58.95 -49.31
C GLN A 124 30.34 -59.23 -50.57
N ARG A 125 31.63 -58.81 -50.59
CA ARG A 125 32.55 -59.11 -51.70
C ARG A 125 32.72 -60.63 -51.90
N GLN A 126 32.90 -61.38 -50.82
CA GLN A 126 33.00 -62.85 -50.88
C GLN A 126 31.73 -63.51 -51.41
N TYR A 127 30.55 -63.06 -50.94
CA TYR A 127 29.27 -63.55 -51.43
C TYR A 127 29.15 -63.32 -52.94
N HIS A 128 29.39 -62.10 -53.42
CA HIS A 128 29.33 -61.78 -54.85
C HIS A 128 30.31 -62.63 -55.68
N ARG A 129 31.54 -62.83 -55.20
CA ARG A 129 32.56 -63.67 -55.87
C ARG A 129 32.10 -65.12 -56.07
N TYR A 130 31.42 -65.71 -55.08
CA TYR A 130 31.04 -67.11 -55.09
C TYR A 130 29.55 -67.37 -55.38
N THR A 131 28.77 -66.33 -55.74
CA THR A 131 27.31 -66.45 -55.91
C THR A 131 26.91 -67.49 -56.97
N LYS A 132 27.74 -67.67 -58.01
CA LYS A 132 27.47 -68.60 -59.12
C LYS A 132 27.79 -70.07 -58.82
N ILE A 133 28.41 -70.38 -57.68
CA ILE A 133 28.76 -71.76 -57.29
C ILE A 133 27.70 -72.23 -56.29
N PRO A 134 26.80 -73.18 -56.61
CA PRO A 134 25.59 -73.44 -55.83
C PRO A 134 25.80 -73.65 -54.32
N LEU A 135 26.63 -74.64 -53.95
CA LEU A 135 26.87 -74.97 -52.53
C LEU A 135 27.72 -73.90 -51.81
N VAL A 136 28.75 -73.39 -52.48
CA VAL A 136 29.68 -72.40 -51.91
C VAL A 136 28.98 -71.04 -51.76
N GLY A 137 28.27 -70.59 -52.78
CA GLY A 137 27.47 -69.36 -52.81
C GLY A 137 26.40 -69.33 -51.73
N TYR A 138 25.71 -70.45 -51.48
CA TYR A 138 24.75 -70.56 -50.39
C TYR A 138 25.41 -70.37 -49.01
N SER A 139 26.59 -70.98 -48.79
CA SER A 139 27.34 -70.81 -47.54
C SER A 139 27.78 -69.36 -47.28
N TYR A 140 28.22 -68.66 -48.32
CA TYR A 140 28.61 -67.24 -48.22
C TYR A 140 27.40 -66.31 -48.09
N LYS A 141 26.26 -66.63 -48.71
CA LYS A 141 24.99 -65.91 -48.49
C LYS A 141 24.61 -65.92 -47.01
N ARG A 142 24.66 -67.09 -46.34
CA ARG A 142 24.39 -67.20 -44.89
C ARG A 142 25.38 -66.35 -44.07
N LYS A 143 26.68 -66.38 -44.41
CA LYS A 143 27.71 -65.56 -43.72
C LYS A 143 27.45 -64.07 -43.89
N TYR A 144 27.06 -63.62 -45.09
CA TYR A 144 26.71 -62.23 -45.38
C TYR A 144 25.50 -61.78 -44.56
N LEU A 145 24.39 -62.54 -44.59
CA LEU A 145 23.18 -62.19 -43.82
C LEU A 145 23.45 -62.11 -42.31
N ARG A 146 24.28 -63.01 -41.76
CA ARG A 146 24.72 -62.93 -40.35
C ARG A 146 25.53 -61.67 -40.06
N ALA A 147 26.44 -61.28 -40.96
CA ALA A 147 27.21 -60.06 -40.81
C ALA A 147 26.31 -58.80 -40.90
N GLN A 148 25.30 -58.83 -41.77
CA GLN A 148 24.32 -57.75 -41.91
C GLN A 148 23.53 -57.56 -40.60
N LYS A 149 22.98 -58.64 -40.03
CA LYS A 149 22.26 -58.60 -38.76
C LYS A 149 23.13 -58.03 -37.62
N LYS A 150 24.39 -58.50 -37.51
CA LYS A 150 25.34 -57.99 -36.51
C LYS A 150 25.66 -56.50 -36.67
N THR A 151 25.74 -56.03 -37.92
CA THR A 151 25.97 -54.61 -38.20
C THR A 151 24.77 -53.79 -37.76
N GLN A 152 23.55 -54.23 -38.08
CA GLN A 152 22.32 -53.59 -37.62
C GLN A 152 22.22 -53.54 -36.09
N GLU A 153 22.59 -54.63 -35.40
CA GLU A 153 22.65 -54.67 -33.93
C GLU A 153 23.69 -53.68 -33.38
N ALA A 154 24.86 -53.54 -34.02
CA ALA A 154 25.88 -52.57 -33.62
C ALA A 154 25.43 -51.12 -33.85
N ASP A 155 24.81 -50.81 -34.98
CA ASP A 155 24.24 -49.49 -35.27
C ASP A 155 23.13 -49.12 -34.29
N SER A 156 22.27 -50.10 -33.93
CA SER A 156 21.24 -49.91 -32.91
C SER A 156 21.85 -49.59 -31.53
N ARG A 157 23.01 -50.18 -31.18
CA ARG A 157 23.72 -49.84 -29.94
C ARG A 157 24.27 -48.41 -29.97
N VAL A 158 24.83 -47.96 -31.10
CA VAL A 158 25.26 -46.56 -31.27
C VAL A 158 24.08 -45.60 -31.12
N ALA A 159 22.95 -45.90 -31.76
CA ALA A 159 21.74 -45.08 -31.66
C ALA A 159 21.23 -45.01 -30.21
N ALA A 160 21.20 -46.13 -29.49
CA ALA A 160 20.81 -46.17 -28.08
C ALA A 160 21.70 -45.27 -27.20
N GLN A 161 23.02 -45.32 -27.39
CA GLN A 161 23.96 -44.47 -26.63
C GLN A 161 23.78 -42.98 -26.94
N ARG A 162 23.54 -42.62 -28.21
CA ARG A 162 23.25 -41.23 -28.59
C ARG A 162 21.99 -40.71 -27.91
N LEU A 163 20.91 -41.51 -27.91
CA LEU A 163 19.66 -41.14 -27.25
C LEU A 163 19.82 -40.88 -25.75
N VAL A 164 20.67 -41.66 -25.06
CA VAL A 164 20.98 -41.42 -23.64
C VAL A 164 21.64 -40.05 -23.45
N ILE A 165 22.65 -39.74 -24.27
CA ILE A 165 23.35 -38.45 -24.23
C ILE A 165 22.41 -37.29 -24.56
N ASP A 166 21.55 -37.44 -25.57
CA ASP A 166 20.63 -36.37 -26.00
C ASP A 166 19.60 -36.06 -24.90
N ARG A 167 19.06 -37.09 -24.24
CA ARG A 167 18.18 -36.88 -23.05
C ARG A 167 18.89 -36.15 -21.91
N LEU A 168 20.16 -36.43 -21.66
CA LEU A 168 20.94 -35.71 -20.64
C LEU A 168 21.17 -34.25 -21.03
N LYS A 169 21.44 -33.98 -22.31
CA LYS A 169 21.58 -32.61 -22.83
C LYS A 169 20.28 -31.84 -22.71
N GLU A 170 19.14 -32.45 -23.03
CA GLU A 170 17.82 -31.84 -22.87
C GLU A 170 17.56 -31.44 -21.41
N LYS A 171 17.80 -32.35 -20.45
CA LYS A 171 17.67 -32.05 -19.02
C LYS A 171 18.56 -30.89 -18.58
N ARG A 172 19.83 -30.90 -19.02
CA ARG A 172 20.78 -29.81 -18.74
C ARG A 172 20.30 -28.47 -19.33
N MET A 173 19.80 -28.46 -20.56
CA MET A 173 19.26 -27.25 -21.20
C MET A 173 18.02 -26.74 -20.46
N ALA A 174 17.12 -27.62 -20.06
CA ALA A 174 15.93 -27.26 -19.28
C ALA A 174 16.30 -26.63 -17.93
N ALA A 175 17.26 -27.22 -17.20
CA ALA A 175 17.77 -26.64 -15.96
C ALA A 175 18.39 -25.24 -16.19
N ALA A 176 19.19 -25.07 -17.25
CA ALA A 176 19.78 -23.78 -17.58
C ALA A 176 18.74 -22.71 -17.98
N GLN A 177 17.67 -23.11 -18.68
CA GLN A 177 16.55 -22.21 -18.99
C GLN A 177 15.81 -21.80 -17.72
N ARG A 178 15.59 -22.73 -16.79
CA ARG A 178 14.94 -22.45 -15.51
C ARG A 178 15.73 -21.46 -14.66
N ILE A 179 17.06 -21.58 -14.58
CA ILE A 179 17.91 -20.58 -13.91
C ILE A 179 17.68 -19.17 -14.51
N ARG A 180 17.59 -19.03 -15.84
CA ARG A 180 17.35 -17.71 -16.47
C ARG A 180 15.98 -17.14 -16.11
N GLN A 181 14.97 -18.00 -15.96
CA GLN A 181 13.64 -17.58 -15.53
C GLN A 181 13.64 -17.13 -14.07
N GLU A 182 14.25 -17.92 -13.18
CA GLU A 182 14.36 -17.61 -11.76
C GLU A 182 15.14 -16.31 -11.51
N LEU A 183 16.18 -16.03 -12.30
CA LEU A 183 16.91 -14.75 -12.24
C LEU A 183 16.04 -13.54 -12.65
N LYS A 184 15.16 -13.70 -13.65
CA LYS A 184 14.24 -12.64 -14.05
C LYS A 184 13.19 -12.38 -12.96
N GLU A 185 12.65 -13.44 -12.39
CA GLU A 185 11.70 -13.35 -11.27
C GLU A 185 12.35 -12.70 -10.04
N GLN A 186 13.57 -13.08 -9.70
CA GLN A 186 14.34 -12.47 -8.62
C GLN A 186 14.55 -10.96 -8.84
N ALA A 187 14.92 -10.54 -10.05
CA ALA A 187 15.09 -9.13 -10.37
C ALA A 187 13.77 -8.35 -10.23
N GLN A 188 12.65 -8.92 -10.67
CA GLN A 188 11.34 -8.30 -10.52
C GLN A 188 10.95 -8.14 -9.04
N LEU A 189 11.14 -9.18 -8.23
CA LEU A 189 10.85 -9.14 -6.78
C LEU A 189 11.64 -8.05 -6.05
N VAL A 190 12.89 -7.80 -6.47
CA VAL A 190 13.72 -6.71 -5.91
C VAL A 190 13.12 -5.34 -6.25
N VAL A 191 12.73 -5.13 -7.51
CA VAL A 191 12.07 -3.88 -7.94
C VAL A 191 10.77 -3.65 -7.18
N ASP A 192 9.96 -4.70 -7.02
CA ASP A 192 8.69 -4.63 -6.30
C ASP A 192 8.92 -4.28 -4.82
N MET A 193 9.93 -4.89 -4.18
CA MET A 193 10.31 -4.57 -2.79
C MET A 193 10.75 -3.12 -2.62
N ASP A 194 11.52 -2.56 -3.56
CA ASP A 194 11.94 -1.17 -3.50
C ASP A 194 10.76 -0.21 -3.72
N GLY A 195 9.83 -0.56 -4.62
CA GLY A 195 8.56 0.14 -4.77
C GLY A 195 7.72 0.15 -3.50
N ILE A 196 7.62 -0.99 -2.80
CA ILE A 196 6.93 -1.07 -1.50
C ILE A 196 7.63 -0.21 -0.45
N ARG A 197 8.95 -0.25 -0.36
CA ARG A 197 9.73 0.57 0.59
C ARG A 197 9.53 2.07 0.37
N SER A 198 9.48 2.52 -0.89
CA SER A 198 9.18 3.92 -1.21
C SER A 198 7.80 4.31 -0.68
N ARG A 199 6.76 3.51 -0.98
CA ARG A 199 5.41 3.78 -0.47
C ARG A 199 5.34 3.81 1.06
N MET A 200 6.08 2.92 1.72
CA MET A 200 6.18 2.93 3.18
C MET A 200 6.82 4.22 3.70
N ALA A 201 7.88 4.71 3.05
CA ALA A 201 8.53 5.97 3.42
C ALA A 201 7.56 7.16 3.23
N ASP A 202 6.82 7.18 2.12
CA ASP A 202 5.83 8.22 1.84
C ASP A 202 4.70 8.22 2.88
N ALA A 203 4.17 7.05 3.22
CA ALA A 203 3.14 6.89 4.25
C ALA A 203 3.64 7.33 5.65
N GLN A 204 4.90 7.05 5.97
CA GLN A 204 5.52 7.52 7.22
C GLN A 204 5.70 9.03 7.24
N ALA A 205 6.17 9.63 6.14
CA ALA A 205 6.33 11.08 6.02
C ALA A 205 4.99 11.83 6.15
N LEU A 206 3.94 11.30 5.51
CA LEU A 206 2.58 11.80 5.68
C LEU A 206 2.11 11.65 7.13
N GLY A 207 2.28 10.48 7.73
CA GLY A 207 1.93 10.23 9.13
C GLY A 207 2.60 11.22 10.12
N MET A 208 3.87 11.55 9.90
CA MET A 208 4.59 12.55 10.68
C MET A 208 4.04 13.96 10.48
N THR A 209 3.75 14.35 9.24
CA THR A 209 3.14 15.65 8.91
C THR A 209 1.80 15.84 9.63
N TRP A 210 0.96 14.80 9.67
CA TRP A 210 -0.32 14.85 10.37
C TRP A 210 -0.16 14.95 11.88
N LYS A 211 0.84 14.26 12.44
CA LYS A 211 1.17 14.32 13.87
C LYS A 211 1.67 15.70 14.29
N GLU A 212 2.49 16.35 13.47
CA GLU A 212 2.92 17.73 13.70
C GLU A 212 1.73 18.69 13.71
N GLY A 213 0.80 18.54 12.76
CA GLY A 213 -0.42 19.33 12.74
C GLY A 213 -1.30 19.08 13.97
N LEU A 214 -1.39 17.83 14.44
CA LEU A 214 -2.12 17.49 15.66
C LEU A 214 -1.54 18.23 16.86
N ILE A 215 -0.22 18.13 17.07
CA ILE A 215 0.51 18.84 18.13
C ILE A 215 0.29 20.35 18.04
N PHE A 216 0.35 20.93 16.84
CA PHE A 216 0.10 22.35 16.66
C PHE A 216 -1.32 22.74 17.13
N TRP A 217 -2.36 22.03 16.70
CA TRP A 217 -3.73 22.36 17.07
C TRP A 217 -4.00 22.11 18.56
N THR A 218 -3.45 21.05 19.15
CA THR A 218 -3.66 20.72 20.56
C THR A 218 -2.84 21.58 21.51
N ASP A 219 -1.57 21.81 21.20
CA ASP A 219 -0.62 22.37 22.16
C ASP A 219 -0.47 23.87 21.99
N CYS A 220 -0.72 24.39 20.78
CA CYS A 220 -0.64 25.83 20.51
C CYS A 220 -2.02 26.49 20.45
N MET A 221 -2.95 25.92 19.67
CA MET A 221 -4.22 26.59 19.39
C MET A 221 -5.28 26.38 20.48
N ALA A 222 -5.38 25.19 21.07
CA ALA A 222 -6.38 24.92 22.10
C ALA A 222 -6.19 25.77 23.38
N PRO A 223 -4.98 25.96 23.93
CA PRO A 223 -4.76 26.85 25.07
C PRO A 223 -5.10 28.31 24.75
N LEU A 224 -4.83 28.75 23.52
CA LEU A 224 -5.17 30.10 23.07
C LEU A 224 -6.69 30.31 22.98
N CYS A 225 -7.43 29.32 22.47
CA CYS A 225 -8.89 29.32 22.46
C CYS A 225 -9.48 29.43 23.88
N LEU A 226 -8.94 28.64 24.82
CA LEU A 226 -9.36 28.67 26.22
C LEU A 226 -9.05 30.02 26.88
N ALA A 227 -7.83 30.53 26.72
CA ALA A 227 -7.41 31.82 27.27
C ALA A 227 -8.27 32.98 26.72
N MET A 228 -8.58 32.95 25.43
CA MET A 228 -9.47 33.94 24.82
C MET A 228 -10.89 33.89 25.40
N ASP A 229 -11.47 32.70 25.57
CA ASP A 229 -12.81 32.58 26.15
C ASP A 229 -12.83 33.09 27.60
N GLN A 230 -11.81 32.77 28.40
CA GLN A 230 -11.65 33.32 29.76
C GLN A 230 -11.59 34.85 29.77
N LYS A 231 -10.86 35.48 28.83
CA LYS A 231 -10.82 36.94 28.71
C LYS A 231 -12.17 37.53 28.30
N VAL A 232 -12.90 36.89 27.39
CA VAL A 232 -14.25 37.32 27.02
C VAL A 232 -15.19 37.27 28.21
N VAL A 233 -15.17 36.19 28.99
CA VAL A 233 -16.00 36.05 30.21
C VAL A 233 -15.63 37.10 31.25
N ALA A 234 -14.34 37.33 31.50
CA ALA A 234 -13.87 38.36 32.42
C ALA A 234 -14.32 39.77 32.00
N LEU A 235 -14.17 40.12 30.72
CA LEU A 235 -14.63 41.41 30.19
C LEU A 235 -16.14 41.58 30.30
N GLN A 236 -16.93 40.53 30.00
CA GLN A 236 -18.37 40.57 30.16
C GLN A 236 -18.78 40.78 31.62
N HIS A 237 -18.09 40.12 32.57
CA HIS A 237 -18.36 40.26 34.00
C HIS A 237 -18.05 41.69 34.47
N LEU A 238 -16.86 42.19 34.16
CA LEU A 238 -16.46 43.55 34.50
C LEU A 238 -17.48 44.55 33.93
N LEU A 239 -17.75 44.52 32.63
CA LEU A 239 -18.65 45.49 31.99
C LEU A 239 -20.10 45.44 32.50
N ARG A 240 -20.58 44.29 33.01
CA ARG A 240 -21.88 44.20 33.70
C ARG A 240 -21.84 44.84 35.08
N LYS A 241 -20.79 44.56 35.88
CA LYS A 241 -20.57 45.20 37.19
C LYS A 241 -20.55 46.74 37.08
N ARG A 242 -19.97 47.29 36.00
CA ARG A 242 -19.99 48.73 35.69
C ARG A 242 -21.38 49.30 35.45
N LYS A 243 -22.27 48.49 34.83
CA LYS A 243 -23.63 48.90 34.49
C LYS A 243 -24.53 48.89 35.73
N ASP A 244 -24.34 47.91 36.60
CA ASP A 244 -25.17 47.70 37.78
C ASP A 244 -24.78 48.65 38.93
N GLY A 245 -23.52 49.08 39.01
CA GLY A 245 -23.04 50.07 40.00
C GLY A 245 -23.31 51.54 39.65
N ASN A 246 -24.15 51.82 38.65
CA ASN A 246 -24.48 53.18 38.22
C ASN A 246 -25.97 53.53 38.47
N GLY A 247 -26.64 52.73 39.29
CA GLY A 247 -27.99 52.96 39.78
C GLY A 247 -27.96 53.29 41.27
N ASP A 248 -28.36 54.52 41.59
CA ASP A 248 -28.93 54.93 42.88
C ASP A 248 -28.00 54.88 44.10
N ASP A 249 -27.10 55.86 44.21
CA ASP A 249 -26.89 56.59 45.47
C ASP A 249 -26.15 57.90 45.18
N GLY A 250 -26.77 59.01 45.59
CA GLY A 250 -26.15 60.32 45.60
C GLY A 250 -25.01 60.41 46.61
N ASP A 251 -24.15 61.41 46.41
CA ASP A 251 -23.20 61.93 47.39
C ASP A 251 -22.34 60.88 48.11
N SER A 252 -21.29 60.41 47.41
CA SER A 252 -20.06 60.02 48.10
C SER A 252 -18.85 60.55 47.35
N ASP A 253 -18.40 61.71 47.83
CA ASP A 253 -17.00 62.13 47.74
C ASP A 253 -16.13 61.01 48.32
N GLY A 254 -15.45 60.28 47.43
CA GLY A 254 -14.73 59.06 47.79
C GLY A 254 -13.83 58.57 46.65
N ASP A 255 -12.94 59.46 46.21
CA ASP A 255 -11.81 59.21 45.32
C ASP A 255 -11.04 57.93 45.72
N GLY A 256 -11.06 56.91 44.87
CA GLY A 256 -10.14 55.76 45.01
C GLY A 256 -10.49 54.53 44.16
N ASP A 257 -11.75 54.07 44.20
CA ASP A 257 -12.10 52.74 43.66
C ASP A 257 -12.37 52.74 42.13
N GLY A 258 -12.90 53.85 41.60
CA GLY A 258 -13.18 53.99 40.17
C GLY A 258 -11.94 53.93 39.27
N GLY A 259 -10.77 54.35 39.79
CA GLY A 259 -9.49 54.28 39.10
C GLY A 259 -8.94 52.86 38.99
N ILE A 260 -9.03 52.08 40.08
CA ILE A 260 -8.58 50.69 40.14
C ILE A 260 -9.39 49.82 39.19
N TYR A 261 -10.71 49.99 39.20
CA TYR A 261 -11.61 49.26 38.30
C TYR A 261 -11.37 49.59 36.82
N GLN A 262 -11.16 50.86 36.47
CA GLN A 262 -10.85 51.27 35.10
C GLN A 262 -9.49 50.71 34.64
N GLN A 263 -8.51 50.64 35.54
CA GLN A 263 -7.20 50.03 35.26
C GLN A 263 -7.30 48.52 35.03
N GLU A 264 -8.14 47.82 35.80
CA GLU A 264 -8.40 46.38 35.62
C GLU A 264 -9.04 46.09 34.25
N VAL A 265 -10.09 46.83 33.87
CA VAL A 265 -10.73 46.71 32.55
C VAL A 265 -9.73 46.97 31.42
N MET A 266 -8.91 48.01 31.54
CA MET A 266 -7.89 48.35 30.54
C MET A 266 -6.82 47.26 30.40
N SER A 267 -6.39 46.67 31.51
CA SER A 267 -5.43 45.56 31.53
C SER A 267 -5.98 44.33 30.81
N VAL A 268 -7.23 43.94 31.12
CA VAL A 268 -7.89 42.80 30.48
C VAL A 268 -8.12 43.07 28.99
N LEU A 269 -8.53 44.28 28.61
CA LEU A 269 -8.72 44.67 27.20
C LEU A 269 -7.41 44.61 26.41
N LYS A 270 -6.29 45.11 26.97
CA LYS A 270 -4.97 45.03 26.33
C LYS A 270 -4.52 43.59 26.14
N SER A 271 -4.72 42.74 27.15
CA SER A 271 -4.44 41.30 27.07
C SER A 271 -5.32 40.61 26.02
N PHE A 272 -6.62 40.89 25.99
CA PHE A 272 -7.56 40.37 25.00
C PHE A 272 -7.16 40.75 23.57
N ARG A 273 -6.79 42.01 23.33
CA ARG A 273 -6.31 42.48 22.02
C ARG A 273 -5.07 41.70 21.55
N SER A 274 -4.10 41.53 22.45
CA SER A 274 -2.89 40.74 22.16
C SER A 274 -3.23 39.28 21.82
N MET A 275 -4.17 38.67 22.54
CA MET A 275 -4.63 37.31 22.24
C MET A 275 -5.35 37.21 20.90
N CYS A 276 -6.17 38.20 20.51
CA CYS A 276 -6.82 38.20 19.19
C CYS A 276 -5.79 38.26 18.06
N LEU A 277 -4.74 39.07 18.20
CA LEU A 277 -3.63 39.14 17.25
C LEU A 277 -2.89 37.80 17.14
N ASN A 278 -2.60 37.16 18.27
CA ASN A 278 -1.96 35.85 18.27
C ASN A 278 -2.88 34.78 17.66
N PHE A 279 -4.18 34.84 17.93
CA PHE A 279 -5.16 33.91 17.37
C PHE A 279 -5.22 34.02 15.85
N GLU A 280 -5.33 35.22 15.33
CA GLU A 280 -5.35 35.48 13.88
C GLU A 280 -4.08 34.95 13.21
N LYS A 281 -2.90 35.21 13.79
CA LYS A 281 -1.61 34.71 13.28
C LYS A 281 -1.54 33.18 13.29
N MET A 282 -1.94 32.55 14.39
CA MET A 282 -1.87 31.09 14.54
C MET A 282 -2.91 30.38 13.67
N GLU A 283 -4.11 30.94 13.55
CA GLU A 283 -5.15 30.43 12.64
C GLU A 283 -4.67 30.52 11.19
N THR A 284 -4.14 31.67 10.77
CA THR A 284 -3.57 31.84 9.42
C THR A 284 -2.41 30.89 9.18
N TYR A 285 -1.48 30.76 10.13
CA TYR A 285 -0.35 29.85 10.02
C TYR A 285 -0.76 28.39 9.88
N GLY A 286 -1.75 27.93 10.67
CA GLY A 286 -2.20 26.56 10.61
C GLY A 286 -3.09 26.26 9.41
N ASP A 287 -3.92 27.22 9.00
CA ASP A 287 -4.77 27.09 7.83
C ASP A 287 -3.95 27.27 6.53
N ASP A 288 -2.90 28.09 6.45
CA ASP A 288 -2.08 28.26 5.22
C ASP A 288 -0.98 27.20 5.05
N ARG A 289 -0.73 26.38 6.09
CA ARG A 289 0.22 25.26 6.02
C ARG A 289 -0.42 23.97 5.50
N LYS A 290 0.43 22.95 5.34
CA LYS A 290 0.13 21.57 4.92
C LYS A 290 -0.87 20.78 5.81
N TRP A 291 -1.52 21.41 6.79
CA TRP A 291 -2.42 20.74 7.73
C TRP A 291 -3.90 20.94 7.39
N ARG A 292 -4.21 21.30 6.14
CA ARG A 292 -5.59 21.23 5.63
C ARG A 292 -5.99 19.77 5.47
N LEU A 293 -7.24 19.46 5.83
CA LEU A 293 -7.85 18.15 5.62
C LEU A 293 -8.59 18.06 4.29
N ASP A 294 -8.33 19.00 3.40
CA ASP A 294 -8.90 19.02 2.07
C ASP A 294 -7.99 18.21 1.15
N ASP A 295 -8.59 17.50 0.19
CA ASP A 295 -7.86 16.83 -0.89
C ASP A 295 -6.93 15.70 -0.43
N LEU A 296 -7.48 14.76 0.36
CA LEU A 296 -6.72 13.64 0.94
C LEU A 296 -7.06 12.30 0.32
N ASP A 297 -6.06 11.42 0.32
CA ASP A 297 -6.21 10.02 -0.06
C ASP A 297 -6.43 9.15 1.19
N PHE A 298 -7.56 8.44 1.24
CA PHE A 298 -7.93 7.62 2.39
C PHE A 298 -8.85 6.45 2.01
N ASP A 299 -8.95 5.45 2.87
CA ASP A 299 -9.92 4.35 2.68
C ASP A 299 -11.20 4.66 3.45
N CYS A 300 -12.34 4.64 2.77
CA CYS A 300 -13.61 4.85 3.46
C CYS A 300 -13.98 3.61 4.29
N ALA A 301 -14.17 3.77 5.60
CA ALA A 301 -14.47 2.66 6.52
C ALA A 301 -15.79 1.92 6.24
N LYS A 302 -16.74 2.57 5.54
CA LYS A 302 -18.05 1.98 5.22
C LYS A 302 -18.06 1.18 3.91
N CYS A 303 -17.63 1.78 2.79
CA CYS A 303 -17.61 1.11 1.48
C CYS A 303 -16.30 0.37 1.18
N MET A 304 -15.27 0.54 2.02
CA MET A 304 -13.94 -0.05 1.86
C MET A 304 -13.22 0.34 0.55
N GLN A 305 -13.65 1.42 -0.09
CA GLN A 305 -13.01 1.94 -1.29
C GLN A 305 -11.93 2.96 -0.91
N SER A 306 -10.82 2.91 -1.63
CA SER A 306 -9.82 3.99 -1.62
C SER A 306 -10.39 5.19 -2.36
N VAL A 307 -10.42 6.31 -1.66
CA VAL A 307 -10.91 7.59 -2.14
C VAL A 307 -9.71 8.49 -2.31
N TYR A 308 -9.67 9.19 -3.44
CA TYR A 308 -8.62 10.12 -3.81
C TYR A 308 -9.19 11.52 -3.85
N HIS A 309 -8.41 12.50 -3.40
CA HIS A 309 -8.77 13.91 -3.55
C HIS A 309 -10.14 14.29 -2.94
N ASP A 310 -10.49 13.73 -1.78
CA ASP A 310 -11.75 14.03 -1.06
C ASP A 310 -11.46 14.48 0.38
N THR A 311 -12.44 15.13 1.01
CA THR A 311 -12.34 15.53 2.42
C THR A 311 -12.84 14.39 3.31
N PRO A 312 -11.98 13.74 4.11
CA PRO A 312 -12.41 12.70 5.03
C PRO A 312 -13.34 13.28 6.11
N LEU A 313 -14.48 12.61 6.31
CA LEU A 313 -15.48 13.02 7.28
C LEU A 313 -15.57 11.97 8.40
N PRO A 314 -15.25 12.31 9.66
CA PRO A 314 -15.35 11.36 10.76
C PRO A 314 -16.82 10.95 10.98
N ASP A 315 -17.05 9.66 11.17
CA ASP A 315 -18.39 9.17 11.46
C ASP A 315 -18.87 9.69 12.83
N LYS A 316 -20.13 10.09 12.89
CA LYS A 316 -20.73 10.63 14.13
C LYS A 316 -20.92 9.55 15.19
N THR A 317 -21.10 8.30 14.79
CA THR A 317 -21.31 7.20 15.73
C THR A 317 -20.01 6.50 16.09
N ARG A 318 -19.02 6.51 15.19
CA ARG A 318 -17.70 5.94 15.37
C ARG A 318 -16.62 6.94 14.97
N PRO A 319 -16.19 7.86 15.86
CA PRO A 319 -15.22 8.89 15.53
C PRO A 319 -13.84 8.38 15.08
N ALA A 320 -13.54 7.10 15.34
CA ALA A 320 -12.33 6.44 14.86
C ALA A 320 -12.39 6.06 13.36
N ASP A 321 -13.57 6.12 12.75
CA ASP A 321 -13.83 5.78 11.36
C ASP A 321 -13.99 7.07 10.53
N ILE A 322 -13.34 7.12 9.37
CA ILE A 322 -13.53 8.18 8.37
C ILE A 322 -14.33 7.65 7.18
N LEU A 323 -15.23 8.49 6.69
CA LEU A 323 -16.17 8.18 5.61
C LEU A 323 -15.93 9.12 4.43
N CYS A 324 -16.16 8.60 3.23
CA CYS A 324 -16.27 9.43 2.04
C CYS A 324 -17.55 10.25 2.05
N SER A 325 -17.57 11.29 1.22
CA SER A 325 -18.68 12.24 1.14
C SER A 325 -20.05 11.56 0.96
N SER A 326 -20.15 10.55 0.09
CA SER A 326 -21.40 9.79 -0.13
C SER A 326 -21.81 8.98 1.11
N CYS A 327 -20.89 8.18 1.66
CA CYS A 327 -21.15 7.36 2.84
C CYS A 327 -21.53 8.18 4.08
N TYR A 328 -20.95 9.37 4.23
CA TYR A 328 -21.27 10.29 5.31
C TYR A 328 -22.70 10.84 5.19
N GLN A 329 -23.13 11.25 3.99
CA GLN A 329 -24.50 11.73 3.77
C GLN A 329 -25.54 10.66 4.05
N ASP A 330 -25.28 9.41 3.66
CA ASP A 330 -26.17 8.28 3.96
C ASP A 330 -26.28 8.02 5.46
N SER A 331 -25.14 7.99 6.17
CA SER A 331 -25.09 7.81 7.62
C SER A 331 -25.88 8.93 8.33
N ARG A 332 -25.65 10.18 7.92
CA ARG A 332 -26.34 11.35 8.44
C ARG A 332 -27.84 11.29 8.19
N THR A 333 -28.27 10.94 6.98
CA THR A 333 -29.69 10.85 6.61
C THR A 333 -30.38 9.75 7.42
N THR A 334 -29.73 8.59 7.55
CA THR A 334 -30.22 7.49 8.39
C THR A 334 -30.37 7.89 9.85
N MET A 335 -29.40 8.62 10.41
CA MET A 335 -29.48 9.17 11.76
C MET A 335 -30.66 10.16 11.92
N ILE A 336 -30.86 11.05 10.94
CA ILE A 336 -31.97 12.02 10.97
C ILE A 336 -33.31 11.28 10.92
N ILE A 337 -33.44 10.28 10.05
CA ILE A 337 -34.64 9.46 9.93
C ILE A 337 -34.91 8.71 11.24
N LYS A 338 -33.90 8.02 11.80
CA LYS A 338 -34.03 7.32 13.11
C LYS A 338 -34.47 8.26 14.23
N LYS A 339 -33.90 9.47 14.27
CA LYS A 339 -34.27 10.50 15.26
C LYS A 339 -35.69 11.02 15.05
N LYS A 340 -36.13 11.23 13.81
CA LYS A 340 -37.49 11.70 13.48
C LYS A 340 -38.56 10.63 13.69
N LEU A 341 -38.25 9.36 13.41
CA LEU A 341 -39.16 8.23 13.58
C LEU A 341 -39.21 7.71 15.03
N GLY A 342 -38.52 8.34 15.97
CA GLY A 342 -38.64 8.00 17.39
C GLY A 342 -38.04 6.64 17.77
N PHE A 343 -37.20 6.04 16.93
CA PHE A 343 -36.38 4.88 17.29
C PHE A 343 -35.29 5.31 18.28
N ARG A 344 -35.70 5.70 19.49
CA ARG A 344 -34.81 5.72 20.65
C ARG A 344 -34.45 4.26 20.88
N GLN A 345 -33.18 3.93 20.71
CA GLN A 345 -32.65 2.68 21.24
C GLN A 345 -33.05 2.64 22.72
N SER A 346 -34.00 1.77 23.07
CA SER A 346 -34.24 1.44 24.46
C SER A 346 -32.90 0.96 25.00
N PRO A 347 -32.36 1.52 26.10
CA PRO A 347 -31.16 0.95 26.69
C PRO A 347 -31.52 -0.49 27.07
N SER A 348 -30.80 -1.45 26.51
CA SER A 348 -30.80 -2.82 27.00
C SER A 348 -30.57 -2.75 28.52
N PRO A 349 -31.35 -3.45 29.36
CA PRO A 349 -31.07 -3.49 30.78
C PRO A 349 -29.68 -4.11 30.96
N SER A 350 -28.78 -3.33 31.56
CA SER A 350 -27.55 -3.84 32.16
C SER A 350 -27.91 -4.92 33.19
N PRO A 351 -27.27 -6.11 33.18
CA PRO A 351 -27.45 -7.07 34.26
C PRO A 351 -26.81 -6.49 35.54
N SER A 352 -27.62 -6.39 36.59
CA SER A 352 -27.20 -6.05 37.95
C SER A 352 -26.08 -6.99 38.42
N PRO A 353 -25.06 -6.50 39.15
CA PRO A 353 -24.05 -7.35 39.76
C PRO A 353 -24.59 -7.96 41.05
N SER A 354 -24.81 -9.27 41.06
CA SER A 354 -24.92 -10.03 42.30
C SER A 354 -23.53 -10.27 42.89
N SER A 355 -23.34 -9.74 44.08
CA SER A 355 -22.22 -9.93 45.00
C SER A 355 -22.03 -11.39 45.42
N SER A 356 -20.84 -11.97 45.21
CA SER A 356 -20.23 -12.96 46.12
C SER A 356 -18.72 -13.11 45.90
N THR A 357 -17.95 -12.80 46.95
CA THR A 357 -16.79 -13.54 47.48
C THR A 357 -15.63 -13.98 46.56
N SER A 358 -14.54 -13.22 46.67
CA SER A 358 -13.15 -13.65 46.94
C SER A 358 -12.76 -15.13 46.74
N SER A 359 -11.83 -15.38 45.80
CA SER A 359 -10.54 -16.02 46.10
C SER A 359 -9.63 -16.03 44.87
N SER A 360 -8.33 -15.91 45.14
CA SER A 360 -7.20 -15.83 44.23
C SER A 360 -6.97 -17.12 43.44
N PHE A 361 -6.61 -17.01 42.16
CA PHE A 361 -5.69 -17.95 41.50
C PHE A 361 -4.99 -17.28 40.33
N SER A 362 -3.66 -17.31 40.37
CA SER A 362 -2.76 -16.99 39.26
C SER A 362 -2.75 -18.14 38.24
N SER A 363 -2.74 -17.84 36.94
CA SER A 363 -1.83 -18.42 35.92
C SER A 363 -2.28 -18.10 34.49
N LEU A 364 -1.35 -17.52 33.73
CA LEU A 364 -0.97 -17.79 32.33
C LEU A 364 -1.92 -18.65 31.48
N TYR A 365 -2.50 -18.08 30.41
CA TYR A 365 -2.28 -18.46 29.00
C TYR A 365 -3.25 -17.73 28.04
N SER A 366 -2.76 -17.47 26.83
CA SER A 366 -3.48 -17.24 25.56
C SER A 366 -4.24 -15.93 25.30
N SER A 367 -3.54 -15.03 24.61
CA SER A 367 -3.80 -14.71 23.18
C SER A 367 -5.23 -14.87 22.67
N PHE A 368 -5.94 -13.76 22.39
CA PHE A 368 -6.87 -13.67 21.26
C PHE A 368 -6.97 -12.22 20.76
N SER A 369 -6.49 -12.02 19.53
CA SER A 369 -6.89 -10.92 18.65
C SER A 369 -8.19 -11.31 17.94
N PRO A 370 -9.17 -10.41 17.75
CA PRO A 370 -10.28 -10.68 16.85
C PRO A 370 -9.83 -10.47 15.40
N LEU A 371 -9.47 -11.58 14.74
CA LEU A 371 -9.32 -11.66 13.29
C LEU A 371 -10.72 -11.69 12.66
N VAL A 372 -11.16 -10.56 12.12
CA VAL A 372 -12.33 -10.51 11.25
C VAL A 372 -11.91 -11.05 9.88
N THR A 373 -12.35 -12.26 9.58
CA THR A 373 -12.35 -12.83 8.23
C THR A 373 -13.57 -12.31 7.47
N PRO A 374 -13.43 -11.97 6.17
CA PRO A 374 -14.47 -12.22 5.22
C PRO A 374 -14.15 -13.50 4.44
N SER A 375 -15.07 -14.45 4.60
CA SER A 375 -15.25 -15.61 3.75
C SER A 375 -15.63 -15.17 2.33
N SER A 376 -14.89 -15.61 1.31
CA SER A 376 -15.42 -15.73 -0.04
C SER A 376 -14.66 -16.81 -0.81
N SER A 377 -15.24 -18.00 -0.75
CA SER A 377 -15.06 -19.10 -1.67
C SER A 377 -15.37 -18.67 -3.12
N ARG A 378 -14.36 -18.72 -4.00
CA ARG A 378 -14.57 -18.93 -5.44
C ARG A 378 -13.69 -20.10 -5.88
N GLN A 379 -14.29 -21.29 -5.85
CA GLN A 379 -13.80 -22.45 -6.58
C GLN A 379 -14.30 -22.37 -8.03
N SER A 380 -13.35 -22.61 -8.94
CA SER A 380 -13.44 -23.30 -10.23
C SER A 380 -14.44 -22.82 -11.28
N SER A 381 -13.96 -22.54 -12.49
CA SER A 381 -14.05 -23.53 -13.58
C SER A 381 -13.18 -23.12 -14.78
N ILE A 382 -12.30 -24.04 -15.17
CA ILE A 382 -11.68 -24.11 -16.49
C ILE A 382 -12.77 -24.59 -17.44
N ALA A 383 -13.07 -23.80 -18.47
CA ALA A 383 -13.75 -24.26 -19.67
C ALA A 383 -12.82 -23.97 -20.85
N ILE A 384 -12.31 -25.05 -21.44
CA ILE A 384 -11.66 -25.05 -22.75
C ILE A 384 -12.81 -24.97 -23.75
N ASP A 385 -12.94 -23.84 -24.45
CA ASP A 385 -13.78 -23.78 -25.65
C ASP A 385 -12.90 -23.67 -26.88
N THR A 386 -13.06 -24.69 -27.72
CA THR A 386 -12.38 -24.88 -28.98
C THR A 386 -13.31 -24.35 -30.05
N SER A 387 -13.04 -23.18 -30.63
CA SER A 387 -13.65 -22.82 -31.90
C SER A 387 -12.74 -21.91 -32.73
N CYS A 388 -12.39 -22.44 -33.90
CA CYS A 388 -11.76 -21.76 -35.02
C CYS A 388 -12.74 -20.71 -35.58
N PRO A 389 -12.25 -19.61 -36.16
CA PRO A 389 -12.37 -19.50 -37.62
C PRO A 389 -11.18 -18.86 -38.33
N THR A 390 -10.79 -19.52 -39.42
CA THR A 390 -10.69 -19.00 -40.79
C THR A 390 -9.92 -17.69 -41.05
N SER A 391 -8.72 -17.88 -41.60
CA SER A 391 -8.14 -17.21 -42.78
C SER A 391 -8.17 -15.68 -42.88
N HIS A 392 -7.02 -15.05 -42.64
CA HIS A 392 -6.60 -13.87 -43.39
C HIS A 392 -5.16 -14.03 -43.92
N SER A 393 -5.08 -14.03 -45.25
CA SER A 393 -3.88 -13.95 -46.07
C SER A 393 -3.21 -12.60 -45.86
N ILE A 394 -1.92 -12.58 -45.49
CA ILE A 394 -1.08 -11.38 -45.55
C ILE A 394 0.18 -11.73 -46.33
N GLN A 395 0.32 -11.04 -47.45
CA GLN A 395 1.42 -11.09 -48.41
C GLN A 395 2.76 -10.71 -47.78
N TYR A 396 3.80 -11.48 -48.09
CA TYR A 396 5.19 -11.09 -47.90
C TYR A 396 5.60 -10.08 -48.98
N PRO A 397 6.30 -8.98 -48.65
CA PRO A 397 6.93 -8.15 -49.66
C PRO A 397 8.19 -8.83 -50.21
N ALA A 398 8.33 -8.72 -51.53
CA ALA A 398 9.40 -9.30 -52.33
C ALA A 398 10.78 -8.75 -51.95
N TYR A 399 11.72 -9.67 -51.77
CA TYR A 399 13.16 -9.44 -51.78
C TYR A 399 13.57 -8.83 -53.13
N SER A 400 14.23 -7.67 -53.10
CA SER A 400 15.02 -7.14 -54.23
C SER A 400 16.50 -7.06 -53.80
N PRO A 401 17.44 -7.63 -54.57
CA PRO A 401 18.86 -7.57 -54.26
C PRO A 401 19.49 -6.28 -54.82
N PRO A 402 20.39 -5.59 -54.09
CA PRO A 402 21.15 -4.49 -54.68
C PRO A 402 22.44 -4.99 -55.32
N HIS A 403 22.51 -4.64 -56.60
CA HIS A 403 23.64 -4.46 -57.51
C HIS A 403 25.07 -4.43 -56.97
N HIS A 404 25.89 -5.21 -57.68
CA HIS A 404 27.32 -5.11 -57.88
C HIS A 404 27.77 -3.66 -58.16
N ILE A 405 28.78 -3.18 -57.44
CA ILE A 405 29.58 -2.01 -57.83
C ILE A 405 31.05 -2.43 -57.80
N ASP A 406 31.62 -2.51 -59.00
CA ASP A 406 33.06 -2.57 -59.25
C ASP A 406 33.67 -1.17 -59.12
N HIS A 407 34.94 -1.10 -58.66
CA HIS A 407 36.05 -0.19 -59.05
C HIS A 407 37.03 0.08 -57.88
N PRO A 408 38.28 0.53 -58.12
CA PRO A 408 39.38 -0.28 -58.62
C PRO A 408 40.64 -0.18 -57.73
N LEU A 409 41.60 -1.06 -58.00
CA LEU A 409 42.98 -0.98 -57.49
C LEU A 409 43.63 0.37 -57.85
N LYS A 410 44.26 1.01 -56.86
CA LYS A 410 45.35 1.95 -57.08
C LYS A 410 46.67 1.29 -56.64
N THR A 411 47.64 1.46 -57.54
CA THR A 411 49.09 1.25 -57.43
C THR A 411 49.72 1.83 -56.18
#